data_AF-A0AAW7ZHC5-F1
#
_entry.id   AF-A0AAW7ZHC5-F1
#
_cell.length_a   1.000
_cell.length_b   1.000
_cell.length_c   1.000
_cell.angle_alpha   90.00
_cell.angle_beta   90.00
_cell.angle_gamma   90.00
#
_symmetry.space_group_name_H-M   'P 1'
#
loop_
_entity.id
_entity.type
_entity.pdbx_description
1 polymer ?
#
loop_
_entity_poly.entity_id
_entity_poly.type
_entity_poly.pdbx_seq_one_letter_code
_entity_poly.pdbx_strand_id
1 'polypeptide(L)'
;MDKIKYSVPYEFIGKEVNIRYTGKAIEVFFHNNRIASHVRRFGICDPVILPEHMPENHRQYLAYTTTNFLEWAAGVGRSTEAVMKVLLTANKVEKQSYPSCKTLMKLADRYSIERIEDACSRALAYTPTPSLKNIQMILKTGQDRVKPDKSNQASKPSGHYGFTRGAAYFGGGESND
;
A
#
# COMPACT_ATOMS: atom_id res chain seq x y z
N MET A 1 -18.86 6.87 -32.52
CA MET A 1 -19.10 7.71 -31.32
C MET A 1 -17.78 7.92 -30.60
N ASP A 2 -17.40 9.17 -30.36
CA ASP A 2 -16.20 9.50 -29.58
C ASP A 2 -16.34 8.93 -28.16
N LYS A 3 -15.41 8.06 -27.74
CA LYS A 3 -15.43 7.38 -26.42
C LYS A 3 -14.48 8.02 -25.39
N ILE A 4 -14.00 9.23 -25.68
CA ILE A 4 -13.02 9.93 -24.84
C ILE A 4 -13.73 10.45 -23.58
N LYS A 5 -13.13 10.18 -22.42
CA LYS A 5 -13.64 10.62 -21.11
C LYS A 5 -12.99 11.95 -20.75
N TYR A 6 -13.78 12.88 -20.23
CA TYR A 6 -13.31 14.19 -19.77
C TYR A 6 -13.60 14.32 -18.27
N SER A 7 -12.63 14.83 -17.52
CA SER A 7 -12.79 15.05 -16.07
C SER A 7 -13.73 16.20 -15.75
N VAL A 8 -14.35 16.16 -14.57
CA VAL A 8 -15.19 17.22 -14.00
C VAL A 8 -14.73 17.45 -12.56
N PRO A 9 -14.78 18.69 -12.02
CA PRO A 9 -14.33 18.93 -10.66
C PRO A 9 -15.03 18.04 -9.64
N TYR A 10 -14.26 17.49 -8.70
CA TYR A 10 -14.75 16.52 -7.72
C TYR A 10 -15.88 17.06 -6.82
N GLU A 11 -16.01 18.38 -6.69
CA GLU A 11 -17.07 19.06 -5.93
C GLU A 11 -18.48 18.80 -6.50
N PHE A 12 -18.56 18.30 -7.74
CA PHE A 12 -19.80 17.99 -8.44
C PHE A 12 -20.07 16.49 -8.56
N ILE A 13 -19.36 15.65 -7.80
CA ILE A 13 -19.68 14.21 -7.72
C ILE A 13 -21.12 14.02 -7.24
N GLY A 14 -21.90 13.23 -7.98
CA GLY A 14 -23.31 12.95 -7.68
C GLY A 14 -24.29 14.06 -8.06
N LYS A 15 -23.82 15.16 -8.67
CA LYS A 15 -24.68 16.25 -9.13
C LYS A 15 -24.95 16.12 -10.63
N GLU A 16 -26.15 16.51 -11.06
CA GLU A 16 -26.49 16.61 -12.47
C GLU A 16 -25.87 17.87 -13.08
N VAL A 17 -25.27 17.73 -14.27
CA VAL A 17 -24.58 18.80 -14.98
C VAL A 17 -25.04 18.84 -16.43
N ASN A 18 -25.06 20.05 -17.00
CA ASN A 18 -25.36 20.25 -18.41
C ASN A 18 -24.06 20.27 -19.22
N ILE A 19 -24.04 19.60 -20.36
CA ILE A 19 -22.85 19.52 -21.22
C ILE A 19 -23.15 20.23 -22.52
N ARG A 20 -22.33 21.23 -22.87
CA ARG A 20 -22.33 21.84 -24.20
C ARG A 20 -21.27 21.17 -25.05
N TYR A 21 -21.72 20.47 -26.09
CA TYR A 21 -20.86 19.75 -27.02
C TYR A 21 -20.69 20.54 -28.32
N THR A 22 -19.47 20.98 -28.62
CA THR A 22 -19.14 21.77 -29.83
C THR A 22 -18.07 21.05 -30.66
N GLY A 23 -17.86 21.51 -31.91
CA GLY A 23 -16.81 20.98 -32.79
C GLY A 23 -15.39 21.10 -32.21
N LYS A 24 -15.12 22.12 -31.39
CA LYS A 24 -13.77 22.42 -30.86
C LYS A 24 -13.59 22.16 -29.37
N ALA A 25 -14.67 22.16 -28.60
CA ALA A 25 -14.60 22.12 -27.14
C ALA A 25 -15.79 21.38 -26.54
N ILE A 26 -15.58 20.91 -25.31
CA ILE A 26 -16.60 20.34 -24.45
C ILE A 26 -16.61 21.17 -23.18
N GLU A 27 -17.75 21.78 -22.90
CA GLU A 27 -17.92 22.62 -21.71
C GLU A 27 -18.99 22.02 -20.80
N VAL A 28 -18.73 22.09 -19.50
CA VAL A 28 -19.60 21.53 -18.47
C VAL A 28 -20.15 22.67 -17.63
N PHE A 29 -21.45 22.67 -17.41
CA PHE A 29 -22.19 23.70 -16.70
C PHE A 29 -22.97 23.11 -15.52
N PHE A 30 -23.03 23.87 -14.43
CA PHE A 30 -23.85 23.60 -13.27
C PHE A 30 -24.59 24.87 -12.88
N HIS A 31 -25.93 24.85 -12.85
CA HIS A 31 -26.78 26.03 -12.58
C HIS A 31 -26.36 27.28 -13.39
N ASN A 32 -26.22 27.11 -14.72
CA ASN A 32 -25.79 28.15 -15.68
C ASN A 32 -24.35 28.67 -15.52
N ASN A 33 -23.56 28.17 -14.56
CA ASN A 33 -22.15 28.49 -14.41
C ASN A 33 -21.27 27.45 -15.09
N ARG A 34 -20.27 27.88 -15.87
CA ARG A 34 -19.31 26.96 -16.49
C ARG A 34 -18.30 26.50 -15.45
N ILE A 35 -18.30 25.20 -15.16
CA ILE A 35 -17.45 24.58 -14.13
C ILE A 35 -16.22 23.88 -14.72
N ALA A 36 -16.24 23.53 -16.01
CA ALA A 36 -15.10 22.95 -16.70
C ALA A 36 -15.15 23.24 -18.21
N SER A 37 -13.98 23.29 -18.84
CA SER A 37 -13.85 23.44 -20.29
C SER A 37 -12.67 22.61 -20.80
N HIS A 38 -12.92 21.76 -21.78
CA HIS A 38 -11.92 20.88 -22.39
C HIS A 38 -11.79 21.12 -23.88
N VAL A 39 -10.55 21.05 -24.38
CA VAL A 39 -10.32 20.97 -25.83
C VAL A 39 -10.78 19.60 -26.32
N ARG A 40 -11.63 19.59 -27.33
CA ARG A 40 -12.14 18.33 -27.90
C ARG A 40 -11.00 17.58 -28.59
N ARG A 41 -10.84 16.31 -28.23
CA ARG A 41 -9.96 15.35 -28.90
C ARG A 41 -10.80 14.39 -29.75
N PHE A 42 -10.16 13.79 -30.76
CA PHE A 42 -10.80 12.86 -31.69
C PHE A 42 -10.04 11.53 -31.67
N GLY A 43 -10.76 10.42 -31.84
CA GLY A 43 -10.18 9.08 -31.90
C GLY A 43 -10.19 8.32 -30.56
N ILE A 44 -9.30 7.33 -30.45
CA ILE A 44 -9.11 6.55 -29.22
C ILE A 44 -7.92 7.15 -28.49
N CYS A 45 -8.20 7.88 -27.41
CA CYS A 45 -7.19 8.50 -26.57
C CYS A 45 -7.50 8.23 -25.10
N ASP A 46 -6.47 8.39 -24.28
CA ASP A 46 -6.62 8.39 -22.84
C ASP A 46 -7.61 9.48 -22.37
N PRO A 47 -8.22 9.29 -21.20
CA PRO A 47 -9.07 10.31 -20.58
C PRO A 47 -8.34 11.65 -20.44
N VAL A 48 -9.04 12.75 -20.76
CA VAL A 48 -8.54 14.11 -20.56
C VAL A 48 -8.84 14.51 -19.11
N ILE A 49 -7.80 14.47 -18.28
CA ILE A 49 -7.91 14.74 -16.86
C ILE A 49 -7.16 16.03 -16.51
N LEU A 50 -7.88 17.01 -15.95
CA LEU A 50 -7.30 18.25 -15.45
C LEU A 50 -6.97 18.09 -13.96
N PRO A 51 -5.73 18.40 -13.50
CA PRO A 51 -5.36 18.28 -12.10
C PRO A 51 -6.25 19.11 -11.16
N GLU A 52 -6.70 20.29 -11.60
CA GLU A 52 -7.64 21.16 -10.88
C GLU A 52 -8.96 20.49 -10.53
N HIS A 53 -9.38 19.48 -11.29
CA HIS A 53 -10.60 18.73 -10.98
C HIS A 53 -10.42 17.70 -9.88
N MET A 54 -9.17 17.38 -9.51
CA MET A 54 -8.87 16.37 -8.51
C MET A 54 -8.87 16.96 -7.09
N PRO A 55 -9.36 16.21 -6.08
CA PRO A 55 -9.20 16.59 -4.68
C PRO A 55 -7.72 16.79 -4.32
N GLU A 56 -7.43 17.71 -3.40
CA GLU A 56 -6.06 18.01 -2.97
C GLU A 56 -5.31 16.76 -2.49
N ASN A 57 -5.97 15.91 -1.70
CA ASN A 57 -5.40 14.63 -1.26
C ASN A 57 -4.98 13.72 -2.43
N HIS A 58 -5.74 13.74 -3.52
CA HIS A 58 -5.43 12.95 -4.72
C HIS A 58 -4.33 13.60 -5.57
N ARG A 59 -4.28 14.93 -5.64
CA ARG A 59 -3.18 15.67 -6.28
C ARG A 59 -1.84 15.41 -5.58
N GLN A 60 -1.83 15.52 -4.26
CA GLN A 60 -0.65 15.19 -3.45
C GLN A 60 -0.20 13.74 -3.66
N TYR A 61 -1.14 12.82 -3.83
CA TYR A 61 -0.82 11.43 -4.13
C TYR A 61 -0.12 11.24 -5.47
N LEU A 62 -0.53 11.99 -6.50
CA LEU A 62 0.10 11.97 -7.82
C LEU A 62 1.45 12.70 -7.84
N ALA A 63 1.69 13.62 -6.92
CA ALA A 63 2.98 14.31 -6.80
C ALA A 63 4.10 13.36 -6.32
N TYR A 64 3.76 12.32 -5.54
CA TYR A 64 4.73 11.30 -5.17
C TYR A 64 4.96 10.34 -6.34
N THR A 65 6.19 10.37 -6.88
CA THR A 65 6.65 9.43 -7.89
C THR A 65 7.42 8.29 -7.21
N THR A 66 7.46 7.12 -7.85
CA THR A 66 8.30 5.96 -7.46
C THR A 66 9.75 6.38 -7.16
N THR A 67 10.29 7.34 -7.91
CA THR A 67 11.62 7.93 -7.69
C THR A 67 11.74 8.64 -6.34
N ASN A 68 10.78 9.49 -5.98
CA ASN A 68 10.80 10.25 -4.71
C ASN A 68 10.81 9.31 -3.50
N PHE A 69 10.08 8.20 -3.60
CA PHE A 69 10.06 7.17 -2.57
C PHE A 69 11.41 6.47 -2.39
N LEU A 70 12.10 6.18 -3.50
CA LEU A 70 13.42 5.55 -3.48
C LEU A 70 14.51 6.51 -3.00
N GLU A 71 14.49 7.77 -3.43
CA GLU A 71 15.44 8.80 -2.97
C GLU A 71 15.32 9.03 -1.47
N TRP A 72 14.09 9.14 -0.95
CA TRP A 72 13.87 9.25 0.48
C TRP A 72 14.39 8.02 1.23
N ALA A 73 14.10 6.81 0.73
CA ALA A 73 14.53 5.57 1.38
C ALA A 73 16.07 5.43 1.36
N ALA A 74 16.73 5.85 0.28
CA ALA A 74 18.18 5.88 0.19
C ALA A 74 18.82 6.85 1.20
N GLY A 75 18.13 7.96 1.52
CA GLY A 75 18.55 8.89 2.57
C GLY A 75 18.41 8.33 4.00
N VAL A 76 17.52 7.36 4.21
CA VAL A 76 17.34 6.66 5.49
C VAL A 76 18.40 5.57 5.66
N GLY A 77 18.54 4.69 4.66
CA GLY A 77 19.49 3.58 4.71
C GLY A 77 19.23 2.48 3.67
N ARG A 78 20.19 1.57 3.53
CA ARG A 78 20.20 0.53 2.47
C ARG A 78 19.10 -0.51 2.67
N SER A 79 18.81 -0.87 3.92
CA SER A 79 17.78 -1.85 4.27
C SER A 79 16.40 -1.28 4.00
N THR A 80 16.19 -0.01 4.34
CA THR A 80 14.96 0.72 4.04
C THR A 80 14.74 0.85 2.54
N GLU A 81 15.77 1.16 1.76
CA GLU A 81 15.70 1.20 0.29
C GLU A 81 15.29 -0.16 -0.30
N ALA A 82 15.90 -1.25 0.17
CA ALA A 82 15.57 -2.61 -0.29
C ALA A 82 14.11 -2.98 0.01
N VAL A 83 13.63 -2.68 1.22
CA VAL A 83 12.22 -2.86 1.58
C VAL A 83 11.32 -2.01 0.69
N MET A 84 11.66 -0.74 0.45
CA MET A 84 10.85 0.16 -0.37
C MET A 84 10.71 -0.36 -1.81
N LYS A 85 11.81 -0.86 -2.39
CA LYS A 85 11.79 -1.51 -3.72
C LYS A 85 10.86 -2.72 -3.74
N VAL A 86 10.95 -3.59 -2.74
CA VAL A 86 10.07 -4.76 -2.64
C VAL A 86 8.60 -4.35 -2.52
N LEU A 87 8.29 -3.31 -1.73
CA LEU A 87 6.92 -2.83 -1.60
C LEU A 87 6.39 -2.27 -2.94
N LEU A 88 7.22 -1.55 -3.69
CA LEU A 88 6.84 -1.00 -5.01
C LEU A 88 6.62 -2.11 -6.05
N THR A 89 7.41 -3.19 -6.02
CA THR A 89 7.29 -4.32 -6.96
C THR A 89 6.27 -5.38 -6.54
N ALA A 90 5.77 -5.34 -5.29
CA ALA A 90 4.82 -6.32 -4.77
C ALA A 90 3.47 -6.32 -5.50
N ASN A 91 3.03 -5.16 -6.04
CA ASN A 91 1.76 -5.04 -6.75
C ASN A 91 1.98 -4.85 -8.25
N LYS A 92 1.09 -5.41 -9.08
CA LYS A 92 1.11 -5.24 -10.54
C LYS A 92 0.96 -3.78 -10.97
N VAL A 93 0.31 -2.97 -10.15
CA VAL A 93 0.13 -1.52 -10.37
C VAL A 93 0.90 -0.77 -9.29
N GLU A 94 1.93 -0.02 -9.68
CA GLU A 94 2.79 0.73 -8.75
C GLU A 94 1.97 1.64 -7.81
N LYS A 95 0.93 2.28 -8.36
CA LYS A 95 0.02 3.13 -7.60
C LYS A 95 -0.71 2.41 -6.47
N GLN A 96 -0.80 1.07 -6.44
CA GLN A 96 -1.38 0.35 -5.30
C GLN A 96 -0.40 0.22 -4.13
N SER A 97 0.90 0.33 -4.38
CA SER A 97 1.96 0.26 -3.37
C SER A 97 2.24 1.60 -2.68
N TYR A 98 1.79 2.72 -3.23
CA TYR A 98 2.07 4.05 -2.68
C TYR A 98 1.46 4.31 -1.28
N PRO A 99 0.24 3.84 -0.93
CA PRO A 99 -0.28 4.02 0.43
C PRO A 99 0.59 3.29 1.46
N SER A 100 1.13 2.14 1.06
CA SER A 100 2.09 1.38 1.83
C SER A 100 3.39 2.16 2.02
N CYS A 101 3.99 2.64 0.94
CA CYS A 101 5.21 3.46 0.97
C CYS A 101 5.06 4.70 1.87
N LYS A 102 3.94 5.43 1.74
CA LYS A 102 3.63 6.60 2.58
C LYS A 102 3.46 6.23 4.06
N THR A 103 2.90 5.05 4.34
CA THR A 103 2.79 4.56 5.72
C THR A 103 4.16 4.27 6.32
N LEU A 104 5.11 3.74 5.54
CA LEU A 104 6.49 3.55 5.97
C LEU A 104 7.15 4.89 6.33
N MET A 105 7.01 5.91 5.46
CA MET A 105 7.51 7.26 5.74
C MET A 105 6.92 7.83 7.04
N LYS A 106 5.60 7.74 7.23
CA LYS A 106 4.94 8.17 8.47
C LYS A 106 5.40 7.41 9.72
N LEU A 107 5.89 6.17 9.56
CA LEU A 107 6.48 5.44 10.68
C LEU A 107 7.88 5.99 11.00
N ALA A 108 8.65 6.39 10.00
CA ALA A 108 9.93 7.07 10.19
C ALA A 108 9.82 8.50 10.74
N ASP A 109 8.65 9.12 10.65
CA ASP A 109 8.39 10.38 11.37
C ASP A 109 8.05 10.12 12.85
N ARG A 110 7.41 8.98 13.15
CA ARG A 110 7.00 8.62 14.53
C ARG A 110 8.09 7.92 15.34
N TYR A 111 8.93 7.16 14.66
CA TYR A 111 10.09 6.47 15.21
C TYR A 111 11.35 7.08 14.60
N SER A 112 12.50 7.05 15.28
CA SER A 112 13.73 7.57 14.69
C SER A 112 14.15 6.81 13.42
N ILE A 113 14.84 7.51 12.52
CA ILE A 113 15.39 6.98 11.26
C ILE A 113 16.20 5.69 11.51
N GLU A 114 17.03 5.69 12.56
CA GLU A 114 17.83 4.53 12.98
C GLU A 114 16.97 3.29 13.32
N ARG A 115 15.88 3.49 14.07
CA ARG A 115 14.99 2.36 14.44
C ARG A 115 14.25 1.79 13.25
N ILE A 116 13.96 2.61 12.24
CA ILE A 116 13.35 2.13 11.00
C ILE A 116 14.35 1.29 10.20
N GLU A 117 15.59 1.75 10.05
CA GLU A 117 16.61 1.01 9.33
C GLU A 117 16.88 -0.36 9.97
N ASP A 118 16.98 -0.41 11.30
CA ASP A 118 17.15 -1.66 12.06
C ASP A 118 15.93 -2.59 11.92
N ALA A 119 14.71 -2.05 11.99
CA ALA A 119 13.50 -2.82 11.78
C ALA A 119 13.40 -3.37 10.36
N CYS A 120 13.78 -2.60 9.34
CA CYS A 120 13.83 -3.02 7.94
C CYS A 120 14.89 -4.10 7.72
N SER A 121 16.09 -3.95 8.29
CA SER A 121 17.15 -4.95 8.25
C SER A 121 16.69 -6.27 8.86
N ARG A 122 16.05 -6.21 10.03
CA ARG A 122 15.50 -7.39 10.71
C ARG A 122 14.35 -8.03 9.94
N ALA A 123 13.47 -7.23 9.32
CA ALA A 123 12.38 -7.76 8.49
C ALA A 123 12.91 -8.54 7.27
N LEU A 124 13.97 -8.03 6.62
CA LEU A 124 14.63 -8.70 5.50
C LEU A 124 15.34 -10.00 5.92
N ALA A 125 15.87 -10.06 7.15
CA ALA A 125 16.49 -11.26 7.69
C ALA A 125 15.48 -12.41 7.89
N TYR A 126 14.22 -12.11 8.24
CA TYR A 126 13.19 -13.13 8.43
C TYR A 126 12.47 -13.52 7.15
N THR A 127 12.27 -12.58 6.22
CA THR A 127 11.51 -12.84 5.00
C THR A 127 12.05 -11.99 3.85
N PRO A 128 12.35 -12.60 2.67
CA PRO A 128 12.85 -11.86 1.52
C PRO A 128 11.83 -10.85 0.95
N THR A 129 10.54 -11.05 1.23
CA THR A 129 9.43 -10.17 0.85
C THR A 129 8.70 -9.59 2.07
N PRO A 130 9.30 -8.61 2.78
CA PRO A 130 8.71 -8.08 3.99
C PRO A 130 7.42 -7.28 3.70
N SER A 131 6.35 -7.61 4.43
CA SER A 131 5.12 -6.82 4.43
C SER A 131 5.22 -5.66 5.43
N LEU A 132 4.49 -4.58 5.18
CA LEU A 132 4.40 -3.48 6.15
C LEU A 132 3.88 -3.89 7.53
N LYS A 133 2.98 -4.88 7.57
CA LYS A 133 2.44 -5.40 8.84
C LYS A 133 3.57 -6.01 9.67
N ASN A 134 4.51 -6.70 9.02
CA ASN A 134 5.66 -7.30 9.69
C ASN A 134 6.57 -6.21 10.28
N ILE A 135 6.87 -5.16 9.50
CA ILE A 135 7.69 -4.03 9.96
C ILE A 135 7.02 -3.30 11.13
N GLN A 136 5.71 -3.03 11.02
CA GLN A 136 4.93 -2.45 12.12
C GLN A 136 4.95 -3.32 13.38
N MET A 137 4.86 -4.65 13.22
CA MET A 137 4.92 -5.59 14.34
C MET A 137 6.31 -5.59 15.00
N ILE A 138 7.39 -5.57 14.21
CA ILE A 138 8.77 -5.48 14.73
C ILE A 138 8.95 -4.20 15.54
N LEU A 139 8.51 -3.05 15.01
CA LEU A 139 8.59 -1.76 15.70
C LEU A 139 7.73 -1.71 16.98
N LYS A 140 6.53 -2.30 16.96
CA LYS A 140 5.64 -2.38 18.13
C LYS A 140 6.19 -3.28 19.22
N THR A 141 6.77 -4.42 18.84
CA THR A 141 7.34 -5.39 19.78
C THR A 141 8.73 -5.00 20.28
N GLY A 142 9.33 -3.94 19.72
CA GLY A 142 10.67 -3.48 20.10
C GLY A 142 11.78 -4.41 19.65
N GLN A 143 11.49 -5.38 18.77
CA GLN A 143 12.46 -6.34 18.26
C GLN A 143 13.56 -5.68 17.40
N ASP A 144 13.32 -4.46 16.93
CA ASP A 144 14.35 -3.62 16.30
C ASP A 144 15.52 -3.30 17.25
N ARG A 145 15.29 -3.27 18.57
CA ARG A 145 16.33 -2.97 19.58
C ARG A 145 17.17 -4.17 19.97
N VAL A 146 16.72 -5.38 19.62
CA VAL A 146 17.43 -6.61 19.95
C VAL A 146 18.42 -6.85 18.83
N LYS A 147 19.73 -6.76 19.13
CA LYS A 147 20.78 -7.11 18.16
C LYS A 147 20.55 -8.54 17.67
N PRO A 148 20.75 -8.84 16.38
CA PRO A 148 20.66 -10.20 15.90
C PRO A 148 21.79 -11.00 16.59
N ASP A 149 21.43 -11.79 17.58
CA ASP A 149 22.32 -12.82 18.09
C ASP A 149 22.63 -13.74 16.90
N LYS A 150 23.91 -13.89 16.57
CA LYS A 150 24.41 -14.85 15.57
C LYS A 150 24.28 -16.30 16.09
N SER A 151 23.19 -16.62 16.77
CA SER A 151 22.92 -17.95 17.31
C SER A 151 21.43 -18.24 17.23
N ASN A 152 20.98 -18.66 16.06
CA ASN A 152 19.95 -19.69 16.01
C ASN A 152 20.47 -20.78 15.10
N GLN A 153 21.30 -21.65 15.69
CA GLN A 153 21.31 -23.02 15.24
C GLN A 153 19.87 -23.50 15.19
N ALA A 154 19.52 -24.16 14.10
CA ALA A 154 18.27 -24.89 13.97
C ALA A 154 18.18 -25.93 15.10
N SER A 155 17.60 -25.57 16.25
CA SER A 155 17.09 -26.55 17.18
C SER A 155 15.87 -27.17 16.53
N LYS A 156 16.08 -28.34 15.92
CA LYS A 156 15.01 -29.27 15.54
C LYS A 156 13.94 -29.27 16.63
N PRO A 157 12.64 -29.16 16.32
CA PRO A 157 11.63 -29.50 17.31
C PRO A 157 11.79 -31.00 17.59
N SER A 158 12.31 -31.32 18.77
CA SER A 158 12.23 -32.67 19.34
C SER A 158 10.76 -33.04 19.38
N GLY A 159 10.36 -34.00 18.56
CA GLY A 159 8.98 -34.38 18.40
C GLY A 159 8.50 -35.15 19.61
N HIS A 160 7.67 -34.53 20.47
CA HIS A 160 6.65 -35.25 21.23
C HIS A 160 5.65 -34.31 21.94
N TYR A 161 4.77 -33.65 21.20
CA TYR A 161 3.54 -33.09 21.81
C TYR A 161 2.35 -33.28 20.87
N GLY A 162 1.99 -34.55 20.66
CA GLY A 162 0.64 -34.93 20.25
C GLY A 162 -0.05 -35.55 21.44
N PHE A 163 -1.00 -34.85 22.08
CA PHE A 163 -1.87 -35.44 23.09
C PHE A 163 -2.96 -36.27 22.42
N THR A 164 -2.58 -37.36 21.76
CA THR A 164 -3.53 -38.35 21.26
C THR A 164 -3.94 -39.24 22.43
N ARG A 165 -5.17 -39.10 22.93
CA ARG A 165 -5.71 -39.99 23.97
C ARG A 165 -5.93 -41.37 23.35
N GLY A 166 -5.33 -42.41 23.95
CA GLY A 166 -5.40 -43.78 23.46
C GLY A 166 -6.82 -44.35 23.51
N ALA A 167 -7.06 -45.43 22.75
CA ALA A 167 -8.38 -46.07 22.60
C ALA A 167 -9.06 -46.44 23.93
N ALA A 168 -8.28 -46.67 25.00
CA ALA A 168 -8.78 -46.90 26.35
C ALA A 168 -9.61 -45.72 26.92
N TYR A 169 -9.45 -44.50 26.40
CA TYR A 169 -10.26 -43.34 26.81
C TYR A 169 -11.72 -43.42 26.37
N PHE A 170 -12.03 -44.21 25.33
CA PHE A 170 -13.38 -44.37 24.78
C PHE A 170 -14.01 -45.73 25.10
N GLY A 171 -13.32 -46.57 25.89
CA GLY A 171 -13.86 -47.85 26.37
C GLY A 171 -14.85 -47.61 27.49
N GLY A 172 -16.14 -47.51 27.12
CA GLY A 172 -17.26 -47.47 28.06
C GLY A 172 -17.19 -48.60 29.08
N GLY A 173 -17.52 -48.27 30.33
CA GLY A 173 -17.30 -49.09 31.50
C GLY A 173 -18.00 -50.45 31.48
N GLU A 174 -17.41 -51.34 32.26
CA GLU A 174 -17.97 -52.61 32.72
C GLU A 174 -19.42 -52.44 33.16
N SER A 175 -20.33 -53.17 32.50
CA SER A 175 -21.63 -53.53 33.08
C SER A 175 -21.50 -54.93 33.67
N ASN A 176 -21.49 -54.96 34.99
CA ASN A 176 -21.59 -56.10 35.87
C ASN A 176 -23.06 -56.61 35.88
N ASP A 177 -23.31 -57.81 35.35
CA ASP A 177 -24.29 -58.83 35.79
C ASP A 177 -24.30 -60.03 34.81
#